data_AF-A0A8X8WA23-F1
#
_entry.id   AF-A0A8X8WA23-F1
#
_cell.length_a   1.000
_cell.length_b   1.000
_cell.length_c   1.000
_cell.angle_alpha   90.00
_cell.angle_beta   90.00
_cell.angle_gamma   90.00
#
_symmetry.space_group_name_H-M   'P 1'
#
loop_
_entity.id
_entity.type
_entity.pdbx_description
1 polymer ?
#
loop_
_entity_poly.entity_id
_entity_poly.type
_entity_poly.pdbx_seq_one_letter_code
_entity_poly.pdbx_strand_id
1 'polypeptide(L)'
;MEPSPLFTDDPARRPKRLEAGIISRIHLENFMCHSNLDIEFGDLVNFITGQNGSGKSAILTALCVAFGCRARGTQRANTLKDFIKTGCSSALVQVEIKNQGEDAFKHELYGDTITVERRISESAGGSITLKNSQGRKIGSKRDDLREIVEYFNDALSLDVYRSNFIGSLSYLANDIDI
;
A
#
# COMPACT_ATOMS: atom_id res chain seq x y z
N MET A 1 29.60 12.63 42.76
CA MET A 1 28.41 12.78 41.92
C MET A 1 28.49 11.71 40.85
N GLU A 2 27.74 10.64 41.01
CA GLU A 2 27.58 9.60 39.99
C GLU A 2 26.71 10.16 38.86
N PRO A 3 27.08 9.98 37.58
CA PRO A 3 26.23 10.43 36.47
C PRO A 3 24.96 9.58 36.42
N SER A 4 23.81 10.24 36.29
CA SER A 4 22.49 9.62 36.14
C SER A 4 22.42 8.74 34.88
N PRO A 5 21.85 7.50 34.96
CA PRO A 5 21.82 6.55 33.85
C PRO A 5 20.65 6.88 32.91
N LEU A 6 20.84 7.86 32.02
CA LEU A 6 19.78 8.30 31.11
C LEU A 6 19.84 7.70 29.70
N PHE A 7 20.88 6.94 29.35
CA PHE A 7 20.97 6.32 28.01
C PHE A 7 21.76 5.00 28.06
N THR A 8 21.19 3.94 28.63
CA THR A 8 21.63 2.57 28.32
C THR A 8 20.78 2.05 27.16
N ASP A 9 21.41 1.80 26.01
CA ASP A 9 20.81 1.13 24.85
C ASP A 9 20.51 -0.34 25.24
N ASP A 10 19.40 -0.55 25.93
CA ASP A 10 18.93 -1.87 26.34
C ASP A 10 18.36 -2.59 25.10
N PRO A 11 19.03 -3.63 24.57
CA PRO A 11 18.55 -4.36 23.40
C PRO A 11 17.20 -5.06 23.64
N ALA A 12 16.83 -5.31 24.90
CA ALA A 12 15.52 -5.89 25.26
C ALA A 12 14.36 -4.89 25.17
N ARG A 13 14.65 -3.58 25.05
CA ARG A 13 13.66 -2.51 24.85
C ARG A 13 13.52 -2.04 23.42
N ARG A 14 14.22 -2.66 22.45
CA ARG A 14 14.03 -2.32 21.04
C ARG A 14 12.63 -2.80 20.61
N PRO A 15 11.78 -1.91 20.06
CA PRO A 15 10.49 -2.35 19.55
C PRO A 15 10.73 -3.41 18.48
N LYS A 16 9.94 -4.50 18.52
CA LYS A 16 9.95 -5.57 17.52
C LYS A 16 9.82 -4.89 16.15
N ARG A 17 10.84 -5.02 15.29
CA ARG A 17 10.77 -4.49 13.93
C ARG A 17 9.68 -5.25 13.21
N LEU A 18 8.76 -4.51 12.57
CA LEU A 18 7.79 -5.12 11.69
C LEU A 18 8.54 -5.62 10.44
N GLU A 19 8.39 -6.90 10.13
CA GLU A 19 8.99 -7.54 8.95
C GLU A 19 7.93 -7.90 7.90
N ALA A 20 6.65 -7.77 8.26
CA ALA A 20 5.51 -7.97 7.38
C ALA A 20 4.51 -6.80 7.45
N GLY A 21 3.69 -6.65 6.41
CA GLY A 21 2.62 -5.64 6.34
C GLY A 21 3.09 -4.22 6.03
N ILE A 22 4.40 -4.01 5.81
CA ILE A 22 4.98 -2.72 5.44
C ILE A 22 4.96 -2.57 3.93
N ILE A 23 4.44 -1.44 3.43
CA ILE A 23 4.57 -1.09 2.02
C ILE A 23 6.00 -0.64 1.75
N SER A 24 6.71 -1.38 0.91
CA SER A 24 8.12 -1.13 0.58
C SER A 24 8.31 -0.37 -0.72
N ARG A 25 7.35 -0.45 -1.64
CA ARG A 25 7.46 0.21 -2.96
C ARG A 25 6.10 0.51 -3.57
N ILE A 26 6.03 1.61 -4.31
CA ILE A 26 4.95 1.89 -5.25
C ILE A 26 5.51 2.24 -6.63
N HIS A 27 4.94 1.62 -7.66
CA HIS A 27 5.25 1.89 -9.05
C HIS A 27 3.97 2.27 -9.80
N LEU A 28 4.00 3.39 -10.52
CA LEU A 28 2.88 3.96 -11.27
C LEU A 28 3.26 4.14 -12.73
N GLU A 29 2.38 3.72 -13.64
CA GLU A 29 2.49 4.04 -15.07
C GLU A 29 1.22 4.71 -15.54
N ASN A 30 1.36 5.84 -16.26
CA ASN A 30 0.25 6.60 -16.84
C ASN A 30 -0.89 6.87 -15.85
N PHE A 31 -0.57 7.16 -14.59
CA PHE A 31 -1.53 7.37 -13.52
C PHE A 31 -1.61 8.87 -13.17
N MET A 32 -2.77 9.48 -13.41
CA MET A 32 -3.04 10.90 -13.21
C MET A 32 -1.98 11.81 -13.86
N CYS A 33 -1.15 12.48 -13.08
CA CYS A 33 -0.09 13.36 -13.60
C CYS A 33 1.22 12.61 -13.90
N HIS A 34 1.38 11.36 -13.46
CA HIS A 34 2.63 10.60 -13.55
C HIS A 34 2.63 9.69 -14.79
N SER A 35 3.63 9.85 -15.65
CA SER A 35 3.86 8.91 -16.78
C SER A 35 4.54 7.63 -16.30
N ASN A 36 5.54 7.79 -15.44
CA ASN A 36 6.27 6.71 -14.77
C ASN A 36 6.78 7.27 -13.42
N LEU A 37 6.42 6.63 -12.32
CA LEU A 37 6.87 7.00 -10.97
C LEU A 37 7.18 5.73 -10.19
N ASP A 38 8.36 5.69 -9.59
CA ASP A 38 8.84 4.55 -8.81
C ASP A 38 9.42 5.07 -7.49
N ILE A 39 8.85 4.63 -6.37
CA ILE A 39 9.21 5.11 -5.04
C ILE A 39 9.41 3.91 -4.12
N GLU A 40 10.59 3.82 -3.53
CA GLU A 40 10.87 2.93 -2.40
C GLU A 40 10.58 3.65 -1.07
N PHE A 41 9.92 2.95 -0.17
CA PHE A 41 9.58 3.42 1.17
C PHE A 41 10.48 2.76 2.21
N GLY A 42 10.87 3.54 3.22
CA GLY A 42 11.51 3.01 4.42
C GLY A 42 10.52 2.34 5.38
N ASP A 43 11.07 1.56 6.30
CA ASP A 43 10.29 0.68 7.21
C ASP A 43 9.52 1.42 8.31
N LEU A 44 9.82 2.69 8.53
CA LEU A 44 9.30 3.48 9.64
C LEU A 44 8.43 4.62 9.11
N VAL A 45 8.98 5.83 9.07
CA VAL A 45 8.26 7.04 8.67
C VAL A 45 8.77 7.51 7.33
N ASN A 46 7.85 7.75 6.39
CA ASN A 46 8.13 8.24 5.06
C ASN A 46 7.53 9.65 4.88
N PHE A 47 8.35 10.61 4.47
CA PHE A 47 7.89 11.97 4.18
C PHE A 47 7.80 12.22 2.69
N ILE A 48 6.58 12.38 2.17
CA ILE A 48 6.34 12.77 0.77
C ILE A 48 6.25 14.30 0.72
N THR A 49 7.31 14.95 0.26
CA THR A 49 7.41 16.42 0.18
C THR A 49 7.46 16.91 -1.28
N GLY A 50 7.21 18.20 -1.50
CA GLY A 50 7.21 18.81 -2.83
C GLY A 50 6.22 19.98 -2.96
N GLN A 51 6.32 20.74 -4.04
CA GLN A 51 5.47 21.91 -4.30
C GLN A 51 3.99 21.54 -4.46
N ASN A 52 3.09 22.49 -4.23
CA ASN A 52 1.66 22.29 -4.49
C ASN A 52 1.46 21.97 -5.98
N GLY A 53 0.63 20.97 -6.27
CA GLY A 53 0.40 20.48 -7.64
C GLY A 53 1.41 19.45 -8.16
N SER A 54 2.47 19.11 -7.42
CA SER A 54 3.51 18.16 -7.88
C SER A 54 3.09 16.68 -7.93
N GLY A 55 1.80 16.37 -7.70
CA GLY A 55 1.30 14.99 -7.77
C GLY A 55 1.46 14.15 -6.50
N LYS A 56 1.79 14.72 -5.34
CA LYS A 56 1.92 13.99 -4.06
C LYS A 56 0.64 13.22 -3.67
N SER A 57 -0.51 13.88 -3.77
CA SER A 57 -1.81 13.24 -3.46
C SER A 57 -2.15 12.10 -4.42
N ALA A 58 -1.55 12.07 -5.62
CA ALA A 58 -1.73 10.95 -6.55
C ALA A 58 -1.09 9.66 -6.03
N ILE A 59 -0.03 9.74 -5.21
CA ILE A 59 0.57 8.58 -4.54
C ILE A 59 -0.44 7.97 -3.57
N LEU A 60 -1.00 8.79 -2.66
CA LEU A 60 -2.06 8.35 -1.73
C LEU A 60 -3.28 7.80 -2.46
N THR A 61 -3.69 8.46 -3.55
CA THR A 61 -4.82 8.00 -4.38
C THR A 61 -4.53 6.65 -5.03
N ALA A 62 -3.31 6.44 -5.53
CA ALA A 62 -2.89 5.17 -6.11
C ALA A 62 -2.94 4.05 -5.08
N LEU A 63 -2.48 4.30 -3.84
CA LEU A 63 -2.57 3.34 -2.75
C LEU A 63 -4.02 2.96 -2.44
N CYS A 64 -4.93 3.94 -2.31
CA CYS A 64 -6.36 3.68 -2.16
C CYS A 64 -6.90 2.77 -3.29
N VAL A 65 -6.56 3.09 -4.54
CA VAL A 65 -7.04 2.35 -5.71
C VAL A 65 -6.45 0.93 -5.77
N ALA A 66 -5.19 0.74 -5.40
CA ALA A 66 -4.53 -0.56 -5.33
C ALA A 66 -5.25 -1.49 -4.34
N PHE A 67 -5.58 -0.96 -3.16
CA PHE A 67 -6.26 -1.70 -2.09
C PHE A 67 -7.81 -1.74 -2.22
N GLY A 68 -8.34 -1.29 -3.36
CA GLY A 68 -9.74 -1.55 -3.73
C GLY A 68 -10.76 -0.50 -3.29
N CYS A 69 -10.32 0.70 -2.87
CA CYS A 69 -11.21 1.83 -2.68
C CYS A 69 -11.95 2.16 -3.99
N ARG A 70 -13.24 2.51 -3.87
CA ARG A 70 -14.05 2.96 -5.02
C ARG A 70 -13.50 4.31 -5.50
N ALA A 71 -13.52 4.54 -6.81
CA ALA A 71 -13.03 5.80 -7.40
C ALA A 71 -13.65 7.04 -6.74
N ARG A 72 -14.98 7.04 -6.53
CA ARG A 72 -15.72 8.10 -5.83
C ARG A 72 -15.23 8.35 -4.40
N GLY A 73 -14.83 7.29 -3.69
CA GLY A 73 -14.29 7.39 -2.33
C GLY A 73 -12.96 8.14 -2.25
N THR A 74 -12.25 8.30 -3.37
CA THR A 74 -11.04 9.13 -3.41
C THR A 74 -11.33 10.63 -3.50
N GLN A 75 -12.57 11.02 -3.81
CA GLN A 75 -12.98 12.40 -4.13
C GLN A 75 -12.22 13.03 -5.32
N ARG A 76 -11.50 12.22 -6.10
CA ARG A 76 -10.72 12.67 -7.26
C ARG A 76 -11.30 12.23 -8.60
N ALA A 77 -12.11 11.17 -8.62
CA ALA A 77 -12.59 10.52 -9.82
C ALA A 77 -13.98 9.92 -9.61
N ASN A 78 -14.76 9.82 -10.69
CA ASN A 78 -16.07 9.15 -10.66
C ASN A 78 -15.93 7.65 -10.97
N THR A 79 -14.99 7.31 -11.85
CA THR A 79 -14.73 5.97 -12.34
C THR A 79 -13.23 5.69 -12.37
N LEU A 80 -12.83 4.41 -12.45
CA LEU A 80 -11.40 4.05 -12.45
C LEU A 80 -10.64 4.64 -13.64
N LYS A 81 -11.26 4.71 -14.82
CA LYS A 81 -10.64 5.26 -16.03
C LYS A 81 -10.27 6.74 -15.89
N ASP A 82 -10.93 7.48 -15.00
CA ASP A 82 -10.61 8.90 -14.77
C ASP A 82 -9.23 9.07 -14.08
N PHE A 83 -8.65 7.98 -13.55
CA PHE A 83 -7.27 7.98 -13.07
C PHE A 83 -6.22 7.75 -14.17
N ILE A 84 -6.63 7.38 -15.39
CA ILE A 84 -5.71 7.24 -16.50
C ILE A 84 -5.21 8.63 -16.89
N LYS A 85 -3.90 8.77 -17.04
CA LYS A 85 -3.26 10.00 -17.50
C LYS A 85 -3.86 10.40 -18.86
N THR A 86 -4.20 11.68 -19.01
CA THR A 86 -4.74 12.22 -20.25
C THR A 86 -3.85 11.88 -21.45
N GLY A 87 -4.45 11.33 -22.49
CA GLY A 87 -3.76 10.90 -23.70
C GLY A 87 -3.24 9.45 -23.66
N CYS A 88 -3.46 8.72 -22.57
CA CYS A 88 -3.14 7.30 -22.44
C CYS A 88 -4.42 6.46 -22.42
N SER A 89 -4.33 5.19 -22.83
CA SER A 89 -5.45 4.25 -22.85
C SER A 89 -5.51 3.30 -21.65
N SER A 90 -4.46 3.30 -20.82
CA SER A 90 -4.36 2.45 -19.64
C SER A 90 -3.41 3.04 -18.60
N ALA A 91 -3.56 2.59 -17.36
CA ALA A 91 -2.70 2.92 -16.23
C ALA A 91 -2.37 1.67 -15.41
N LEU A 92 -1.22 1.70 -14.74
CA LEU A 92 -0.75 0.67 -13.83
C LEU A 92 -0.52 1.28 -12.45
N VAL A 93 -0.99 0.60 -11.41
CA VAL A 93 -0.57 0.83 -10.03
C VAL A 93 -0.07 -0.48 -9.48
N GLN A 94 1.19 -0.53 -9.06
CA GLN A 94 1.79 -1.68 -8.41
C GLN A 94 2.29 -1.27 -7.02
N VAL A 95 1.93 -2.05 -6.01
CA VAL A 95 2.34 -1.84 -4.62
C VAL A 95 2.98 -3.12 -4.10
N GLU A 96 4.16 -2.99 -3.50
CA GLU A 96 4.85 -4.12 -2.87
C GLU A 96 4.76 -4.00 -1.35
N ILE A 97 4.48 -5.13 -0.71
CA ILE A 97 4.31 -5.26 0.73
C ILE A 97 5.31 -6.30 1.21
N LYS A 98 6.10 -5.94 2.22
CA LYS A 98 6.98 -6.89 2.91
C LYS A 98 6.16 -8.00 3.55
N ASN A 99 6.64 -9.23 3.43
CA ASN A 99 5.94 -10.42 3.88
C ASN A 99 6.93 -11.43 4.50
N GLN A 100 7.68 -10.98 5.50
CA GLN A 100 8.73 -11.74 6.17
C GLN A 100 8.45 -11.87 7.68
N GLY A 101 9.21 -12.75 8.34
CA GLY A 101 9.08 -12.97 9.79
C GLY A 101 7.84 -13.78 10.18
N GLU A 102 7.58 -13.83 11.48
CA GLU A 102 6.49 -14.63 12.08
C GLU A 102 5.10 -14.14 11.67
N ASP A 103 4.98 -12.86 11.32
CA ASP A 103 3.73 -12.18 10.98
C ASP A 103 3.49 -12.17 9.45
N ALA A 104 4.18 -13.02 8.69
CA ALA A 104 4.03 -13.11 7.24
C ALA A 104 2.71 -13.80 6.84
N PHE A 105 1.97 -13.17 5.93
CA PHE A 105 0.77 -13.73 5.32
C PHE A 105 1.11 -14.81 4.30
N LYS A 106 0.70 -16.06 4.59
CA LYS A 106 0.85 -17.21 3.68
C LYS A 106 2.23 -17.24 3.01
N HIS A 107 3.29 -17.17 3.80
CA HIS A 107 4.66 -17.01 3.31
C HIS A 107 5.06 -18.08 2.29
N GLU A 108 4.63 -19.33 2.46
CA GLU A 108 4.87 -20.41 1.49
C GLU A 108 4.31 -20.13 0.08
N LEU A 109 3.26 -19.30 -0.01
CA LEU A 109 2.59 -18.96 -1.27
C LEU A 109 3.18 -17.69 -1.91
N TYR A 110 3.41 -16.67 -1.10
CA TYR A 110 3.83 -15.35 -1.56
C TYR A 110 5.34 -15.08 -1.42
N GLY A 111 6.04 -15.80 -0.55
CA GLY A 111 7.41 -15.52 -0.14
C GLY A 111 7.53 -14.16 0.53
N ASP A 112 8.74 -13.59 0.48
CA ASP A 112 9.15 -12.36 1.18
C ASP A 112 8.40 -11.08 0.78
N THR A 113 7.68 -11.09 -0.34
CA THR A 113 7.02 -9.90 -0.86
C THR A 113 5.72 -10.26 -1.56
N ILE A 114 4.66 -9.54 -1.21
CA ILE A 114 3.37 -9.59 -1.89
C ILE A 114 3.28 -8.38 -2.80
N THR A 115 3.01 -8.60 -4.08
CA THR A 115 2.76 -7.51 -5.04
C THR A 115 1.27 -7.41 -5.35
N VAL A 116 0.68 -6.25 -5.10
CA VAL A 116 -0.67 -5.88 -5.54
C VAL A 116 -0.56 -5.08 -6.82
N GLU A 117 -0.98 -5.64 -7.95
CA GLU A 117 -1.03 -4.98 -9.24
C GLU A 117 -2.47 -4.64 -9.61
N ARG A 118 -2.75 -3.36 -9.87
CA ARG A 118 -4.02 -2.87 -10.40
C ARG A 118 -3.79 -2.31 -11.80
N ARG A 119 -4.40 -2.93 -12.80
CA ARG A 119 -4.46 -2.37 -14.17
C ARG A 119 -5.78 -1.68 -14.39
N ILE A 120 -5.73 -0.52 -15.02
CA ILE A 120 -6.87 0.29 -15.39
C ILE A 120 -6.82 0.44 -16.91
N SER A 121 -7.94 0.19 -17.59
CA SER A 121 -8.07 0.35 -19.03
C SER A 121 -9.24 1.29 -19.34
N GLU A 122 -9.17 2.02 -20.45
CA GLU A 122 -10.32 2.77 -20.97
C GLU A 122 -11.41 1.84 -21.51
N SER A 123 -11.00 0.74 -22.16
CA SER A 123 -11.88 -0.19 -22.88
C SER A 123 -12.41 -1.34 -22.02
N ALA A 124 -11.73 -1.64 -20.91
CA ALA A 124 -12.08 -2.70 -19.99
C ALA A 124 -12.15 -2.17 -18.56
N GLY A 125 -12.94 -2.82 -17.70
CA GLY A 125 -12.91 -2.55 -16.27
C GLY A 125 -11.50 -2.74 -15.68
N GLY A 126 -11.26 -2.19 -14.49
CA GLY A 126 -9.98 -2.40 -13.81
C GLY A 126 -9.82 -3.86 -13.33
N SER A 127 -8.60 -4.39 -13.39
CA SER A 127 -8.26 -5.73 -12.89
C SER A 127 -7.28 -5.65 -11.72
N ILE A 128 -7.37 -6.63 -10.81
CA ILE A 128 -6.40 -6.85 -9.74
C ILE A 128 -5.63 -8.12 -10.07
N THR A 129 -4.33 -8.12 -9.83
CA THR A 129 -3.47 -9.29 -9.85
C THR A 129 -2.59 -9.28 -8.62
N LEU A 130 -2.54 -10.39 -7.90
CA LEU A 130 -1.66 -10.58 -6.76
C LEU A 130 -0.50 -11.47 -7.20
N LYS A 131 0.73 -11.07 -6.90
CA LYS A 131 1.93 -11.82 -7.24
C LYS A 131 2.76 -12.12 -6.00
N ASN A 132 3.50 -13.23 -6.08
CA ASN A 132 4.53 -13.57 -5.11
C ASN A 132 5.85 -12.82 -5.38
N SER A 133 6.83 -13.02 -4.51
CA SER A 133 8.20 -12.48 -4.59
C SER A 133 8.95 -12.82 -5.88
N GLN A 134 8.54 -13.86 -6.61
CA GLN A 134 9.10 -14.22 -7.92
C GLN A 134 8.36 -13.57 -9.11
N GLY A 135 7.39 -12.68 -8.84
CA GLY A 135 6.54 -12.06 -9.85
C GLY A 135 5.48 -13.00 -10.43
N ARG A 136 5.29 -14.21 -9.88
CA ARG A 136 4.27 -15.15 -10.37
C ARG A 136 2.90 -14.76 -9.85
N LYS A 137 1.90 -14.76 -10.73
CA LYS A 137 0.50 -14.53 -10.36
C LYS A 137 0.00 -15.65 -9.44
N ILE A 138 -0.46 -15.25 -8.26
CA ILE A 138 -1.08 -16.11 -7.25
C ILE A 138 -2.60 -15.94 -7.25
N GLY A 139 -3.08 -14.71 -7.40
CA GLY A 139 -4.50 -14.36 -7.28
C GLY A 139 -4.91 -13.26 -8.24
N SER A 140 -6.22 -13.06 -8.36
CA SER A 140 -6.80 -11.93 -9.10
C SER A 140 -8.20 -11.56 -8.65
N LYS A 141 -8.73 -12.23 -7.63
CA LYS A 141 -10.07 -11.93 -7.12
C LYS A 141 -9.97 -10.79 -6.12
N ARG A 142 -11.06 -10.03 -6.01
CA ARG A 142 -11.19 -8.99 -4.97
C ARG A 142 -11.13 -9.58 -3.56
N ASP A 143 -11.64 -10.80 -3.38
CA ASP A 143 -11.63 -11.48 -2.08
C ASP A 143 -10.21 -11.88 -1.64
N ASP A 144 -9.35 -12.28 -2.58
CA ASP A 144 -7.93 -12.56 -2.29
C ASP A 144 -7.22 -11.31 -1.72
N LEU A 145 -7.51 -10.14 -2.30
CA LEU A 145 -6.97 -8.86 -1.84
C LEU A 145 -7.55 -8.48 -0.47
N ARG A 146 -8.85 -8.72 -0.25
CA ARG A 146 -9.51 -8.44 1.03
C ARG A 146 -8.86 -9.25 2.16
N GLU A 147 -8.59 -10.53 1.92
CA GLU A 147 -7.94 -11.41 2.91
C GLU A 147 -6.56 -10.89 3.32
N ILE A 148 -5.75 -10.41 2.37
CA ILE A 148 -4.44 -9.80 2.67
C ILE A 148 -4.60 -8.55 3.54
N VAL A 149 -5.55 -7.68 3.19
CA VAL A 149 -5.79 -6.43 3.92
C VAL A 149 -6.30 -6.71 5.33
N GLU A 150 -7.26 -7.64 5.48
CA GLU A 150 -7.80 -8.05 6.78
C GLU A 150 -6.72 -8.65 7.67
N TYR A 151 -5.90 -9.56 7.14
CA TYR A 151 -4.81 -10.16 7.89
C TYR A 151 -3.83 -9.12 8.44
N PHE A 152 -3.37 -8.17 7.61
CA PHE A 152 -2.46 -7.13 8.07
C PHE A 152 -3.14 -6.07 8.95
N ASN A 153 -4.44 -5.84 8.81
CA ASN A 153 -5.19 -4.99 9.74
C ASN A 153 -5.25 -5.60 11.15
N ASP A 154 -5.53 -6.91 11.22
CA ASP A 154 -5.70 -7.63 12.47
C ASP A 154 -4.36 -7.89 13.14
N ALA A 155 -3.32 -8.27 12.38
CA ALA A 155 -1.99 -8.54 12.91
C ALA A 155 -1.28 -7.28 13.46
N LEU A 156 -1.63 -6.08 12.95
CA LEU A 156 -1.00 -4.81 13.35
C LEU A 156 -1.73 -4.08 14.50
N SER A 157 -2.62 -4.77 15.22
CA SER A 157 -3.52 -4.20 16.24
C SER A 157 -2.86 -3.79 17.57
N LEU A 158 -1.89 -2.87 17.51
CA LEU A 158 -1.56 -1.96 18.60
C LEU A 158 -2.02 -0.54 18.21
N ASP A 159 -2.82 0.09 19.08
CA ASP A 159 -3.56 1.35 18.91
C ASP A 159 -2.77 2.56 18.34
N VAL A 160 -1.46 2.45 18.18
CA VAL A 160 -0.60 3.45 17.54
C VAL A 160 -0.72 3.45 16.01
N TYR A 161 -1.10 2.33 15.38
CA TYR A 161 -1.17 2.21 13.91
C TYR A 161 -2.47 2.72 13.26
N ARG A 162 -3.51 3.02 14.05
CA ARG A 162 -4.73 3.71 13.56
C ARG A 162 -4.45 5.11 12.98
N SER A 163 -3.26 5.67 13.24
CA SER A 163 -2.86 6.99 12.73
C SER A 163 -1.89 6.92 11.55
N ASN A 164 -1.26 5.77 11.29
CA ASN A 164 -0.24 5.63 10.25
C ASN A 164 -0.75 4.69 9.14
N PHE A 165 -1.23 5.33 8.08
CA PHE A 165 -1.43 4.79 6.72
C PHE A 165 -2.58 3.80 6.52
N ILE A 166 -2.67 2.71 7.28
CA ILE A 166 -3.75 1.72 7.15
C ILE A 166 -4.99 2.14 7.94
N GLY A 167 -4.82 2.85 9.07
CA GLY A 167 -5.92 3.50 9.79
C GLY A 167 -6.72 4.50 8.92
N SER A 168 -6.03 5.31 8.12
CA SER A 168 -6.68 6.23 7.17
C SER A 168 -7.39 5.51 6.02
N LEU A 169 -6.85 4.37 5.56
CA LEU A 169 -7.47 3.54 4.52
C LEU A 169 -8.64 2.72 5.07
N SER A 170 -8.62 2.32 6.35
CA SER A 170 -9.73 1.67 7.03
C SER A 170 -10.87 2.64 7.35
N TYR A 171 -10.57 3.91 7.66
CA TYR A 171 -11.60 4.97 7.69
C TYR A 171 -12.24 5.20 6.31
N LEU A 172 -11.49 5.05 5.22
CA LEU A 172 -12.03 5.06 3.84
C LEU A 172 -12.69 3.73 3.44
N ALA A 173 -12.36 2.63 4.12
CA ALA A 173 -12.99 1.32 3.95
C ALA A 173 -14.31 1.19 4.72
N ASN A 174 -14.56 2.04 5.71
CA ASN A 174 -15.87 2.15 6.36
C ASN A 174 -16.93 2.81 5.45
N ASP A 175 -16.55 3.38 4.31
CA ASP A 175 -17.44 3.74 3.19
C ASP A 175 -17.61 2.59 2.16
N ILE A 176 -17.15 1.39 2.51
CA ILE A 176 -17.60 0.16 1.85
C ILE A 176 -18.98 -0.12 2.43
N ASP A 177 -20.02 0.41 1.78
CA ASP A 177 -21.32 -0.28 1.79
C ASP A 177 -21.05 -1.73 1.34
N ILE A 178 -21.09 -2.64 2.32
CA ILE A 178 -21.22 -4.09 2.18
C ILE A 178 -22.55 -4.38 1.49
#